data_AF-A0A2D6SI78-F1
#
_entry.id   AF-A0A2D6SI78-F1
#
_cell.length_a   1.000
_cell.length_b   1.000
_cell.length_c   1.000
_cell.angle_alpha   90.00
_cell.angle_beta   90.00
_cell.angle_gamma   90.00
#
_symmetry.space_group_name_H-M   'P 1'
#
loop_
_entity.id
_entity.type
_entity.pdbx_description
1 polymer ?
#
loop_
_entity_poly.entity_id
_entity_poly.type
_entity_poly.pdbx_seq_one_letter_code
_entity_poly.pdbx_strand_id
1 'polypeptide(L)'
;FGQSLSPGNEQRDFWHSTNANRPGSRNLIGIKEPAIDKLVELVIESPDRESLISRTRALDRVLLWNHYVIPHFHLQASRLVFWNIFGRPKNVAKYSSGFPNTWWLDIAKEKEVRAWKDQRTN
;
A
#
# COMPACT_ATOMS: atom_id res chain seq x y z
N PHE A 1 1.09 10.56 0.24
CA PHE A 1 2.30 9.86 -0.24
C PHE A 1 2.09 8.36 -0.13
N GLY A 2 1.36 7.75 -1.06
CA GLY A 2 1.11 6.30 -1.03
C GLY A 2 2.39 5.56 -1.39
N GLN A 3 2.81 4.63 -0.54
CA GLN A 3 4.04 3.85 -0.73
C GLN A 3 3.71 2.42 -1.14
N SER A 4 4.53 1.86 -2.03
CA SER A 4 4.44 0.46 -2.44
C SER A 4 5.39 -0.40 -1.60
N LEU A 5 5.30 -1.73 -1.76
CA LEU A 5 6.25 -2.67 -1.16
C LEU A 5 7.62 -2.73 -1.89
N SER A 6 7.76 -1.96 -2.96
CA SER A 6 8.94 -1.86 -3.81
C SER A 6 8.99 -0.45 -4.42
N PRO A 7 9.37 0.57 -3.62
CA PRO A 7 9.37 1.95 -4.09
C PRO A 7 10.35 2.13 -5.25
N GLY A 8 9.99 2.97 -6.22
CA GLY A 8 10.74 3.16 -7.46
C GLY A 8 10.54 4.54 -8.06
N ASN A 9 10.21 4.60 -9.36
CA ASN A 9 10.18 5.86 -10.12
C ASN A 9 9.22 6.90 -9.56
N GLU A 10 8.14 6.48 -8.90
CA GLU A 10 7.18 7.39 -8.28
C GLU A 10 7.80 8.26 -7.17
N GLN A 11 8.96 7.88 -6.61
CA GLN A 11 9.67 8.70 -5.64
C GLN A 11 10.19 10.02 -6.26
N ARG A 12 10.49 10.06 -7.57
CA ARG A 12 10.82 11.31 -8.26
C ARG A 12 9.63 12.28 -8.26
N ASP A 13 8.44 11.77 -8.49
CA ASP A 13 7.23 12.59 -8.51
C ASP A 13 6.94 13.19 -7.14
N PHE A 14 7.29 12.48 -6.05
CA PHE A 14 6.97 12.91 -4.69
C PHE A 14 8.01 13.86 -4.11
N TRP A 15 9.29 13.61 -4.34
CA TRP A 15 10.36 14.21 -3.53
C TRP A 15 11.41 14.98 -4.32
N HIS A 16 11.51 14.76 -5.63
CA HIS A 16 12.61 15.35 -6.41
C HIS A 16 12.39 16.85 -6.65
N SER A 17 13.48 17.62 -6.59
CA SER A 17 13.48 19.09 -6.66
C SER A 17 12.92 19.64 -7.97
N THR A 18 13.16 18.95 -9.09
CA THR A 18 12.62 19.30 -10.42
C THR A 18 11.10 19.39 -10.44
N ASN A 19 10.43 18.68 -9.52
CA ASN A 19 8.99 18.64 -9.39
C ASN A 19 8.43 19.66 -8.38
N ALA A 20 9.27 20.36 -7.61
CA ALA A 20 8.83 21.25 -6.54
C ALA A 20 8.03 22.48 -7.01
N ASN A 21 8.40 23.05 -8.15
CA ASN A 21 7.75 24.25 -8.71
C ASN A 21 6.80 23.93 -9.87
N ARG A 22 6.66 22.65 -10.24
CA ARG A 22 5.90 22.26 -11.42
C ARG A 22 4.41 22.28 -11.08
N PRO A 23 3.56 23.07 -11.76
CA PRO A 23 2.12 23.07 -11.51
C PRO A 23 1.52 21.67 -11.69
N GLY A 24 0.69 21.24 -10.75
CA GLY A 24 0.05 19.91 -10.75
C GLY A 24 0.98 18.75 -10.36
N SER A 25 2.19 19.03 -9.90
CA SER A 25 3.14 18.04 -9.39
C SER A 25 2.67 17.35 -8.10
N ARG A 26 3.24 16.17 -7.83
CA ARG A 26 3.04 15.42 -6.57
C ARG A 26 4.04 15.77 -5.47
N ASN A 27 5.04 16.61 -5.76
CA ASN A 27 5.88 17.23 -4.74
C ASN A 27 5.13 18.41 -4.12
N LEU A 28 4.07 18.07 -3.36
CA LEU A 28 3.15 19.02 -2.74
C LEU A 28 3.82 19.90 -1.68
N ILE A 29 4.94 19.44 -1.12
CA ILE A 29 5.70 20.11 -0.06
C ILE A 29 6.68 21.12 -0.67
N GLY A 30 7.04 20.95 -1.95
CA GLY A 30 8.01 21.80 -2.62
C GLY A 30 9.46 21.52 -2.21
N ILE A 31 9.79 20.26 -1.89
CA ILE A 31 11.15 19.86 -1.49
C ILE A 31 12.16 20.19 -2.59
N LYS A 32 13.25 20.89 -2.23
CA LYS A 32 14.38 21.22 -3.12
C LYS A 32 15.70 20.96 -2.42
N GLU A 33 16.02 19.69 -2.20
CA GLU A 33 17.20 19.28 -1.45
C GLU A 33 18.04 18.28 -2.26
N PRO A 34 19.26 18.65 -2.69
CA PRO A 34 20.12 17.78 -3.51
C PRO A 34 20.42 16.42 -2.87
N ALA A 35 20.50 16.35 -1.54
CA ALA A 35 20.70 15.08 -0.83
C ALA A 35 19.51 14.12 -1.03
N ILE A 36 18.28 14.65 -1.04
CA ILE A 36 17.06 13.88 -1.27
C ILE A 36 16.97 13.45 -2.72
N ASP A 37 17.29 14.35 -3.66
CA ASP A 37 17.36 14.03 -5.09
C ASP A 37 18.29 12.82 -5.33
N LYS A 38 19.50 12.87 -4.76
CA LYS A 38 20.47 11.77 -4.91
C LYS A 38 19.97 10.46 -4.33
N LEU A 39 19.31 10.49 -3.16
CA LEU A 39 18.75 9.30 -2.54
C LEU A 39 17.60 8.70 -3.35
N VAL A 40 16.76 9.54 -3.97
CA VAL A 40 15.71 9.09 -4.89
C VAL A 40 16.31 8.36 -6.09
N GLU A 41 17.36 8.93 -6.71
CA GLU A 41 18.05 8.26 -7.83
C GLU A 41 18.64 6.92 -7.41
N LEU A 42 19.27 6.85 -6.24
CA LEU A 42 19.78 5.60 -5.71
C LEU A 42 18.67 4.57 -5.49
N VAL A 43 17.51 4.94 -4.94
CA VAL A 43 16.37 4.00 -4.78
C VAL A 43 15.97 3.42 -6.14
N ILE A 44 15.84 4.26 -7.17
CA ILE A 44 15.44 3.85 -8.52
C ILE A 44 16.48 2.93 -9.17
N GLU A 45 17.76 3.24 -9.00
CA GLU A 45 18.89 2.49 -9.58
C GLU A 45 19.36 1.32 -8.68
N SER A 46 18.48 0.79 -7.82
CA SER A 46 18.84 -0.32 -6.93
C SER A 46 19.02 -1.62 -7.72
N PRO A 47 20.21 -2.25 -7.73
CA PRO A 47 20.46 -3.46 -8.51
C PRO A 47 19.80 -4.71 -7.93
N ASP A 48 19.51 -4.72 -6.63
CA ASP A 48 19.00 -5.88 -5.91
C ASP A 48 18.10 -5.49 -4.73
N ARG A 49 17.46 -6.49 -4.11
CA ARG A 49 16.50 -6.26 -3.02
C ARG A 49 17.14 -5.67 -1.76
N GLU A 50 18.36 -6.07 -1.43
CA GLU A 50 19.05 -5.63 -0.22
C GLU A 50 19.47 -4.17 -0.36
N SER A 51 20.01 -3.80 -1.52
CA SER A 51 20.34 -2.42 -1.87
C SER A 51 19.11 -1.52 -1.84
N LEU A 52 17.98 -1.99 -2.39
CA LEU A 52 16.71 -1.25 -2.38
C LEU A 52 16.25 -0.98 -0.95
N ILE A 53 16.23 -2.01 -0.09
CA ILE A 53 15.83 -1.86 1.31
C ILE A 53 16.71 -0.83 2.03
N SER A 54 18.03 -0.91 1.83
CA SER A 54 18.98 -0.02 2.50
C SER A 54 18.84 1.43 2.03
N ARG A 55 18.71 1.65 0.72
CA ARG A 55 18.54 2.98 0.11
C ARG A 55 17.19 3.60 0.46
N THR A 56 16.11 2.82 0.46
CA THR A 56 14.78 3.28 0.92
C THR A 56 14.82 3.70 2.40
N ARG A 57 15.47 2.92 3.27
CA ARG A 57 15.64 3.29 4.69
C ARG A 57 16.46 4.56 4.88
N ALA A 58 17.44 4.82 4.02
CA ALA A 58 18.21 6.05 4.05
C ALA A 58 17.35 7.25 3.64
N LEU A 59 16.60 7.13 2.54
CA LEU A 59 15.65 8.15 2.09
C LEU A 59 14.60 8.46 3.17
N ASP A 60 13.98 7.43 3.75
CA ASP A 60 12.98 7.57 4.82
C ASP A 60 13.53 8.35 6.03
N ARG A 61 14.74 8.00 6.48
CA ARG A 61 15.40 8.75 7.56
C ARG A 61 15.57 10.22 7.20
N VAL A 62 16.14 10.54 6.04
CA VAL A 62 16.37 11.93 5.64
C VAL A 62 15.07 12.72 5.53
N LEU A 63 14.01 12.12 4.98
CA LEU A 63 12.69 12.75 4.92
C LEU A 63 12.11 13.04 6.32
N LEU A 64 12.22 12.09 7.25
CA LEU A 64 11.74 12.25 8.62
C LEU A 64 12.54 13.31 9.40
N TRP A 65 13.86 13.34 9.24
CA TRP A 65 14.74 14.30 9.91
C TRP A 65 14.51 15.75 9.48
N ASN A 66 14.00 15.98 8.26
CA ASN A 66 13.67 17.31 7.76
C ASN A 66 12.25 17.78 8.10
N HIS A 67 11.46 16.95 8.79
CA HIS A 67 10.13 17.32 9.32
C HIS A 67 9.14 17.86 8.27
N TYR A 68 9.22 17.35 7.04
CA TYR A 68 8.35 17.77 5.93
C TYR A 68 6.87 17.42 6.13
N VAL A 69 6.59 16.39 6.92
CA VAL A 69 5.23 15.92 7.22
C VAL A 69 5.12 15.56 8.70
N ILE A 70 3.92 15.67 9.25
CA ILE A 70 3.56 15.05 10.52
C ILE A 70 2.86 13.72 10.18
N PRO A 71 3.47 12.55 10.44
CA PRO A 71 2.84 11.28 10.14
C PRO A 71 1.60 11.05 11.02
N HIS A 72 0.52 10.59 10.40
CA HIS A 72 -0.70 10.18 11.08
C HIS A 72 -0.74 8.63 11.22
N PHE A 73 -1.92 8.06 11.39
CA PHE A 73 -2.17 6.64 11.55
C PHE A 73 -2.63 5.97 10.24
N HIS A 74 -2.45 4.66 10.17
CA HIS A 74 -3.06 3.81 9.14
C HIS A 74 -3.65 2.56 9.80
N LEU A 75 -4.62 1.94 9.15
CA LEU A 75 -5.20 0.69 9.60
C LEU A 75 -4.29 -0.49 9.19
N GLN A 76 -3.87 -1.30 10.16
CA GLN A 76 -2.99 -2.46 9.93
C GLN A 76 -3.74 -3.73 9.50
N ALA A 77 -5.04 -3.62 9.22
CA ALA A 77 -5.90 -4.75 8.89
C ALA A 77 -6.90 -4.40 7.80
N SER A 78 -7.29 -5.38 7.00
CA SER A 78 -8.46 -5.28 6.12
C SER A 78 -9.71 -5.72 6.88
N ARG A 79 -10.75 -4.88 6.92
CA ARG A 79 -12.05 -5.24 7.50
C ARG A 79 -12.97 -5.71 6.37
N LEU A 80 -13.49 -6.93 6.49
CA LEU A 80 -14.38 -7.54 5.52
C LEU A 80 -15.63 -8.04 6.24
N VAL A 81 -16.80 -7.76 5.67
CA VAL A 81 -18.08 -8.31 6.09
C VAL A 81 -18.71 -8.96 4.87
N PHE A 82 -19.10 -10.21 5.02
CA PHE A 82 -19.70 -11.01 3.96
C PHE A 82 -20.59 -12.07 4.60
N TRP A 83 -21.60 -12.52 3.86
CA TRP A 83 -22.38 -13.68 4.25
C TRP A 83 -21.46 -14.90 4.36
N ASN A 84 -21.65 -15.75 5.36
CA ASN A 84 -20.92 -17.02 5.47
C ASN A 84 -21.43 -18.00 4.40
N ILE A 85 -21.14 -17.70 3.13
CA ILE A 85 -21.45 -18.49 1.92
C ILE A 85 -20.19 -18.82 1.13
N PHE A 86 -19.04 -18.26 1.52
CA PHE A 86 -17.78 -18.43 0.81
C PHE A 86 -16.87 -19.44 1.51
N GLY A 87 -16.19 -20.24 0.69
CA GLY A 87 -14.96 -20.92 1.03
C GLY A 87 -13.75 -20.03 0.74
N ARG A 88 -12.66 -20.22 1.49
CA ARG A 88 -11.40 -19.48 1.29
C ARG A 88 -10.19 -20.35 1.64
N PRO A 89 -9.00 -20.08 1.08
CA PRO A 89 -7.78 -20.81 1.40
C PRO A 89 -7.43 -20.67 2.90
N LYS A 90 -6.89 -21.74 3.50
CA LYS A 90 -6.37 -21.70 4.88
C LYS A 90 -5.17 -20.76 4.98
N ASN A 91 -4.32 -20.74 3.95
CA ASN A 91 -3.15 -19.87 3.84
C ASN A 91 -3.44 -18.73 2.87
N VAL A 92 -3.58 -17.52 3.39
CA VAL A 92 -3.83 -16.32 2.59
C VAL A 92 -2.50 -15.63 2.28
N ALA A 93 -2.39 -15.00 1.11
CA ALA A 93 -1.21 -14.22 0.75
C ALA A 93 -0.95 -13.09 1.76
N LYS A 94 0.33 -12.87 2.11
CA LYS A 94 0.75 -11.96 3.20
C LYS A 94 0.16 -10.54 3.13
N TYR A 95 -0.08 -10.01 1.93
CA TYR A 95 -0.52 -8.62 1.71
C TYR A 95 -1.86 -8.52 0.97
N SER A 96 -2.69 -9.56 1.00
CA SER A 96 -4.00 -9.54 0.35
C SER A 96 -5.04 -10.30 1.17
N SER A 97 -6.31 -9.92 1.08
CA SER A 97 -7.40 -10.75 1.61
C SER A 97 -7.74 -11.94 0.71
N GLY A 98 -7.23 -11.93 -0.53
CA GLY A 98 -7.51 -12.91 -1.55
C GLY A 98 -8.92 -12.83 -2.16
N PHE A 99 -9.82 -12.00 -1.63
CA PHE A 99 -11.15 -11.79 -2.21
C PHE A 99 -11.09 -10.82 -3.39
N PRO A 100 -11.83 -11.06 -4.50
CA PRO A 100 -12.65 -12.23 -4.77
C PRO A 100 -11.87 -13.41 -5.40
N ASN A 101 -10.64 -13.17 -5.88
CA ASN A 101 -9.94 -14.06 -6.80
C ASN A 101 -9.61 -15.47 -6.26
N THR A 102 -9.45 -15.62 -4.95
CA THR A 102 -9.10 -16.91 -4.32
C THR A 102 -10.25 -17.49 -3.51
N TRP A 103 -11.39 -16.80 -3.45
CA TRP A 103 -12.56 -17.25 -2.71
C TRP A 103 -13.53 -17.91 -3.69
N TRP A 104 -14.33 -18.85 -3.20
CA TRP A 104 -15.33 -19.54 -4.02
C TRP A 104 -16.64 -19.66 -3.27
N LEU A 105 -17.73 -19.80 -4.01
CA LEU A 105 -19.04 -20.10 -3.43
C LEU A 105 -19.00 -21.51 -2.83
N ASP A 106 -19.30 -21.61 -1.54
CA ASP A 106 -19.49 -22.86 -0.84
C ASP A 106 -20.98 -23.16 -0.79
N ILE A 107 -21.42 -24.12 -1.60
CA ILE A 107 -22.83 -24.44 -1.81
C ILE A 107 -23.53 -24.90 -0.52
N ALA A 108 -22.81 -25.56 0.40
CA ALA A 108 -23.41 -26.00 1.67
C ALA A 108 -23.73 -24.77 2.54
N LYS A 109 -22.76 -23.89 2.69
CA LYS A 109 -22.89 -22.64 3.44
C LYS A 109 -23.92 -21.69 2.84
N GLU A 110 -23.97 -21.60 1.50
CA GLU A 110 -24.98 -20.83 0.79
C GLU A 110 -26.40 -21.29 1.15
N LYS A 111 -26.66 -22.60 1.12
CA LYS A 111 -27.96 -23.17 1.48
C LYS A 111 -28.35 -22.85 2.91
N GLU A 112 -27.43 -22.93 3.86
CA GLU A 112 -27.67 -22.57 5.27
C GLU A 112 -28.07 -21.10 5.42
N VAL A 113 -27.31 -20.19 4.82
CA VAL A 113 -27.61 -18.76 4.87
C VAL A 113 -28.94 -18.46 4.20
N ARG A 114 -29.26 -19.14 3.09
CA ARG A 114 -30.54 -18.98 2.39
C ARG A 114 -31.72 -19.42 3.24
N ALA A 115 -31.65 -20.61 3.84
CA ALA A 115 -32.69 -21.12 4.74
C ALA A 115 -32.92 -20.18 5.94
N TRP A 116 -31.85 -19.63 6.52
CA TRP A 116 -31.94 -18.64 7.59
C TRP A 116 -32.61 -17.32 7.15
N LYS A 117 -32.37 -16.86 5.92
CA LYS A 117 -33.05 -15.68 5.37
C LYS A 117 -34.54 -15.95 5.20
N ASP A 118 -34.89 -17.10 4.63
CA ASP A 118 -36.29 -17.47 4.36
C ASP A 118 -37.12 -17.54 5.67
N GLN A 119 -36.52 -18.03 6.77
CA GLN A 119 -37.14 -18.05 8.10
C GLN A 119 -37.37 -16.67 8.73
N ARG A 120 -36.61 -15.65 8.34
CA ARG A 120 -36.72 -14.28 8.88
C ARG A 120 -37.67 -13.37 8.10
N THR A 121 -38.08 -13.80 6.91
CA THR A 121 -38.89 -13.00 6.00
C THR A 121 -40.37 -13.38 6.04
N ASN A 122 -40.72 -14.40 6.84
CA ASN A 122 -42.08 -14.76 7.27
C ASN A 122 -42.31 -14.30 8.71
#